data_AF-A0A535KEP1-F1
#
_entry.id   AF-A0A535KEP1-F1
#
_cell.length_a   1.000
_cell.length_b   1.000
_cell.length_c   1.000
_cell.angle_alpha   90.00
_cell.angle_beta   90.00
_cell.angle_gamma   90.00
#
_symmetry.space_group_name_H-M   'P 1'
#
loop_
_entity.id
_entity.type
_entity.pdbx_description
1 polymer ?
#
loop_
_entity_poly.entity_id
_entity_poly.type
_entity_poly.pdbx_seq_one_letter_code
_entity_poly.pdbx_strand_id
1 'polypeptide(L)'
;MDISRSAALTRGARLEAVTVAWMAVEAAVALAAGVAARSVLLTAFGADSIIELLSGVVLYRRLLAEPGEGAAAVVRLEARTTQISAVLLVLLCSYVVLSSVAGLALKIIPTASIPGIAVSAIAVVAMPLLARAKIRVNRVLDSPSLRADVAETVSCAFLAATTLAGLAVAMVTGWWWIEYVAALALLIWLVPEAREALQERRHNGASQGDKGRNDE
;
A
#
# COMPACT_ATOMS: atom_id res chain seq x y z
N MET A 1 -5.60 30.76 5.46
CA MET A 1 -7.07 30.57 5.54
C MET A 1 -7.27 29.27 6.31
N ASP A 2 -7.41 29.38 7.62
CA ASP A 2 -7.44 28.22 8.50
C ASP A 2 -8.75 27.45 8.28
N ILE A 3 -8.60 26.21 7.83
CA ILE A 3 -9.73 25.30 7.60
C ILE A 3 -10.19 24.86 8.99
N SER A 4 -11.48 25.02 9.30
CA SER A 4 -12.01 24.52 10.57
C SER A 4 -11.80 23.00 10.66
N ARG A 5 -11.57 22.47 11.87
CA ARG A 5 -11.33 21.04 12.09
C ARG A 5 -12.42 20.15 11.45
N SER A 6 -13.68 20.57 11.55
CA SER A 6 -14.82 19.87 10.90
C SER A 6 -14.73 19.87 9.37
N ALA A 7 -14.35 20.99 8.75
CA ALA A 7 -14.12 21.06 7.32
C ALA A 7 -12.91 20.21 6.88
N ALA A 8 -11.87 20.11 7.72
CA ALA A 8 -10.72 19.24 7.47
C ALA A 8 -11.08 17.75 7.56
N LEU A 9 -11.93 17.35 8.52
CA LEU A 9 -12.46 15.98 8.62
C LEU A 9 -13.26 15.60 7.36
N THR A 10 -14.20 16.45 6.94
CA THR A 10 -15.00 16.22 5.73
C THR A 10 -14.13 16.11 4.47
N ARG A 11 -13.12 16.99 4.34
CA ARG A 11 -12.16 16.95 3.23
C ARG A 11 -11.30 15.68 3.28
N GLY A 12 -10.81 15.31 4.46
CA GLY A 12 -10.05 14.08 4.66
C GLY A 12 -10.85 12.85 4.26
N ALA A 13 -12.09 12.72 4.74
CA ALA A 13 -12.95 11.58 4.42
C ALA A 13 -13.23 11.48 2.91
N ARG A 14 -13.49 12.60 2.22
CA ARG A 14 -13.68 12.59 0.76
C ARG A 14 -12.41 12.21 0.01
N LEU A 15 -11.27 12.73 0.44
CA LEU A 15 -9.97 12.40 -0.17
C LEU A 15 -9.64 10.93 0.03
N GLU A 16 -9.96 10.38 1.20
CA GLU A 16 -9.72 8.98 1.49
C GLU A 16 -10.65 8.06 0.70
N ALA A 17 -11.92 8.43 0.54
CA ALA A 17 -12.84 7.71 -0.35
C ALA A 17 -12.32 7.64 -1.81
N VAL A 18 -11.75 8.74 -2.30
CA VAL A 18 -11.11 8.78 -3.64
C VAL A 18 -9.87 7.89 -3.68
N THR A 19 -9.04 7.91 -2.63
CA THR A 19 -7.83 7.08 -2.55
C THR A 19 -8.20 5.59 -2.53
N VAL A 20 -9.14 5.18 -1.68
CA VAL A 20 -9.66 3.80 -1.62
C VAL A 20 -10.21 3.35 -2.98
N ALA A 21 -10.98 4.19 -3.66
CA ALA A 21 -11.49 3.86 -5.00
C ALA A 21 -10.35 3.70 -6.01
N TRP A 22 -9.35 4.58 -5.96
CA TRP A 22 -8.16 4.50 -6.82
C TRP A 22 -7.34 3.23 -6.54
N MET A 23 -7.07 2.92 -5.27
CA MET A 23 -6.36 1.71 -4.85
C MET A 23 -7.04 0.43 -5.35
N ALA A 24 -8.38 0.38 -5.31
CA ALA A 24 -9.12 -0.78 -5.82
C ALA A 24 -8.94 -0.95 -7.34
N VAL A 25 -8.98 0.15 -8.10
CA VAL A 25 -8.71 0.14 -9.55
C VAL A 25 -7.27 -0.26 -9.83
N GLU A 26 -6.33 0.31 -9.10
CA GLU A 26 -4.91 0.04 -9.25
C GLU A 26 -4.58 -1.42 -8.98
N ALA A 27 -5.01 -1.96 -7.83
CA ALA A 27 -4.84 -3.36 -7.47
C ALA A 27 -5.43 -4.29 -8.53
N ALA A 28 -6.68 -4.05 -8.95
CA ALA A 28 -7.35 -4.90 -9.93
C ALA A 28 -6.63 -4.91 -11.28
N VAL A 29 -6.28 -3.73 -11.80
CA VAL A 29 -5.61 -3.62 -13.11
C VAL A 29 -4.19 -4.17 -13.04
N ALA A 30 -3.41 -3.80 -12.02
CA ALA A 30 -2.02 -4.24 -11.88
C ALA A 30 -1.90 -5.74 -11.63
N LEU A 31 -2.74 -6.34 -10.79
CA LEU A 31 -2.73 -7.79 -10.56
C LEU A 31 -3.15 -8.56 -11.81
N ALA A 32 -4.25 -8.16 -12.47
CA ALA A 32 -4.70 -8.81 -13.70
C ALA A 32 -3.63 -8.70 -14.79
N ALA A 33 -3.04 -7.51 -14.97
CA ALA A 33 -1.95 -7.26 -15.90
C ALA A 33 -0.72 -8.11 -15.56
N GLY A 34 -0.31 -8.15 -14.28
CA GLY A 34 0.87 -8.87 -13.82
C GLY A 34 0.74 -10.37 -13.99
N VAL A 35 -0.42 -10.96 -13.66
CA VAL A 35 -0.67 -12.39 -13.85
C VAL A 35 -0.70 -12.73 -15.35
N ALA A 36 -1.43 -11.96 -16.16
CA ALA A 36 -1.52 -12.18 -17.61
C ALA A 36 -0.15 -12.05 -18.30
N ALA A 37 0.67 -11.10 -17.83
CA ALA A 37 2.02 -10.84 -18.35
C ALA A 37 3.12 -11.70 -17.73
N ARG A 38 2.81 -12.49 -16.68
CA ARG A 38 3.79 -13.18 -15.83
C ARG A 38 4.84 -12.23 -15.23
N SER A 39 4.44 -10.97 -15.01
CA SER A 39 5.30 -9.92 -14.46
C SER A 39 5.19 -9.89 -12.94
N VAL A 40 6.25 -10.36 -12.28
CA VAL A 40 6.38 -10.32 -10.82
C VAL A 40 6.33 -8.88 -10.31
N LEU A 41 6.89 -7.95 -11.09
CA LEU A 41 6.93 -6.53 -10.77
C LEU A 41 5.52 -5.92 -10.68
N LEU A 42 4.67 -6.15 -11.69
CA LEU A 42 3.28 -5.70 -11.69
C LEU A 42 2.42 -6.40 -10.63
N THR A 43 2.61 -7.71 -10.44
CA THR A 43 1.87 -8.44 -9.41
C THR A 43 2.24 -7.93 -8.01
N ALA A 44 3.51 -7.61 -7.78
CA ALA A 44 3.95 -7.06 -6.50
C ALA A 44 3.38 -5.67 -6.24
N PHE A 45 3.42 -4.79 -7.25
CA PHE A 45 2.82 -3.46 -7.20
C PHE A 45 1.32 -3.54 -6.88
N GLY A 46 0.55 -4.35 -7.62
CA GLY A 46 -0.89 -4.47 -7.37
C GLY A 46 -1.24 -5.13 -6.03
N ALA A 47 -0.39 -6.03 -5.52
CA ALA A 47 -0.57 -6.61 -4.19
C ALA A 47 -0.30 -5.59 -3.07
N ASP A 48 0.66 -4.69 -3.27
CA ASP A 48 0.93 -3.58 -2.36
C ASP A 48 -0.25 -2.59 -2.30
N SER A 49 -0.85 -2.26 -3.45
CA SER A 49 -2.08 -1.44 -3.49
C SER A 49 -3.26 -2.06 -2.74
N ILE A 50 -3.33 -3.40 -2.58
CA ILE A 50 -4.33 -4.04 -1.69
C ILE A 50 -4.05 -3.70 -0.23
N ILE A 51 -2.78 -3.62 0.17
CA ILE A 51 -2.39 -3.35 1.55
C ILE A 51 -2.75 -1.90 1.89
N GLU A 52 -2.43 -0.95 1.00
CA GLU A 52 -2.85 0.46 1.10
C GLU A 52 -4.38 0.62 1.02
N LEU A 53 -5.08 -0.20 0.22
CA LEU A 53 -6.55 -0.23 0.20
C LEU A 53 -7.13 -0.57 1.57
N LEU A 54 -6.56 -1.58 2.23
CA LEU A 54 -7.05 -2.05 3.52
C LEU A 54 -6.85 -0.98 4.60
N SER A 55 -5.66 -0.39 4.69
CA SER A 55 -5.37 0.69 5.65
C SER A 55 -6.21 1.94 5.36
N GLY A 56 -6.36 2.34 4.09
CA GLY A 56 -7.19 3.46 3.67
C GLY A 56 -8.67 3.31 4.02
N VAL A 57 -9.24 2.10 3.87
CA VAL A 57 -10.62 1.82 4.32
C VAL A 57 -10.77 2.03 5.83
N VAL A 58 -9.78 1.60 6.63
CA VAL A 58 -9.83 1.82 8.09
C VAL A 58 -9.74 3.30 8.42
N LEU A 59 -8.82 4.03 7.78
CA LEU A 59 -8.69 5.46 7.97
C LEU A 59 -9.97 6.21 7.58
N TYR A 60 -10.59 5.84 6.46
CA TYR A 60 -11.88 6.40 6.04
C TYR A 60 -12.93 6.25 7.13
N ARG A 61 -13.06 5.05 7.70
CA ARG A 61 -13.99 4.79 8.81
C ARG A 61 -13.62 5.57 10.07
N ARG A 62 -12.33 5.74 10.35
CA ARG A 62 -11.85 6.55 11.48
C ARG A 62 -12.22 8.03 11.33
N LEU A 63 -12.12 8.58 10.12
CA LEU A 63 -12.48 9.97 9.84
C LEU A 63 -13.99 10.22 9.91
N LEU A 64 -14.81 9.18 9.71
CA LEU A 64 -16.26 9.24 9.84
C LEU A 64 -16.79 8.93 11.25
N ALA A 65 -15.98 8.34 12.12
CA ALA A 65 -16.44 7.89 13.43
C ALA A 65 -16.73 9.06 14.38
N GLU A 66 -17.93 9.06 14.96
CA GLU A 66 -18.30 9.97 16.05
C GLU A 66 -17.72 9.48 17.40
N PRO A 67 -17.46 10.40 18.37
CA PRO A 67 -17.00 10.02 19.70
C PRO A 67 -18.00 9.08 20.39
N GLY A 68 -17.58 7.86 20.76
CA GLY A 68 -18.44 6.87 21.41
C GLY A 68 -18.21 5.44 20.90
N GLU A 69 -19.29 4.66 20.76
CA GLU A 69 -19.24 3.24 20.37
C GLU A 69 -18.56 2.99 19.02
N GLY A 70 -18.67 3.95 18.08
CA GLY A 70 -17.99 3.91 16.79
C GLY A 70 -16.46 3.88 16.91
N ALA A 71 -15.89 4.58 17.87
CA ALA A 71 -14.44 4.64 18.08
C ALA A 71 -13.87 3.29 18.53
N ALA A 72 -14.56 2.57 19.42
CA ALA A 72 -14.12 1.26 19.88
C ALA A 72 -14.14 0.20 18.75
N ALA A 73 -15.12 0.28 17.85
CA ALA A 73 -15.18 -0.57 16.67
C ALA A 73 -14.04 -0.29 15.68
N VAL A 74 -13.69 0.99 15.47
CA VAL A 74 -12.56 1.39 14.62
C VAL A 74 -11.24 0.90 15.19
N VAL A 75 -10.98 1.01 16.49
CA VAL A 75 -9.74 0.51 17.11
C VAL A 75 -9.56 -1.01 16.91
N ARG A 76 -10.64 -1.79 17.03
CA ARG A 76 -10.59 -3.24 16.75
C ARG A 76 -10.31 -3.51 15.27
N LEU A 77 -10.86 -2.70 14.37
CA LEU A 77 -10.63 -2.82 12.94
C LEU A 77 -9.18 -2.45 12.59
N GLU A 78 -8.64 -1.36 13.14
CA GLU A 78 -7.23 -0.96 13.02
C GLU A 78 -6.31 -2.12 13.42
N ALA A 79 -6.50 -2.69 14.62
CA ALA A 79 -5.67 -3.79 15.10
C ALA A 79 -5.72 -5.02 14.17
N ARG A 80 -6.90 -5.37 13.64
CA ARG A 80 -7.07 -6.49 12.70
C ARG A 80 -6.40 -6.19 11.35
N THR A 81 -6.60 -4.99 10.82
CA THR A 81 -5.98 -4.58 9.56
C THR A 81 -4.46 -4.56 9.67
N THR A 82 -3.89 -4.01 10.74
CA THR A 82 -2.43 -4.08 10.99
C THR A 82 -1.93 -5.53 11.01
N GLN A 83 -2.67 -6.46 11.64
CA GLN A 83 -2.30 -7.88 11.65
C GLN A 83 -2.32 -8.50 10.24
N ILE A 84 -3.35 -8.19 9.45
CA ILE A 84 -3.51 -8.69 8.08
C ILE A 84 -2.41 -8.09 7.20
N SER A 85 -2.20 -6.77 7.22
CA SER A 85 -1.17 -6.07 6.46
C SER A 85 0.23 -6.61 6.76
N ALA A 86 0.56 -6.86 8.03
CA ALA A 86 1.84 -7.46 8.41
C ALA A 86 2.06 -8.84 7.76
N VAL A 87 1.00 -9.67 7.70
CA VAL A 87 1.09 -10.99 7.05
C VAL A 87 1.19 -10.84 5.53
N LEU A 88 0.38 -9.97 4.93
CA LEU A 88 0.38 -9.72 3.49
C LEU A 88 1.73 -9.18 3.01
N LEU A 89 2.34 -8.24 3.72
CA LEU A 89 3.67 -7.68 3.39
C LEU A 89 4.75 -8.76 3.43
N VAL A 90 4.73 -9.65 4.43
CA VAL A 90 5.68 -10.77 4.51
C VAL A 90 5.47 -11.75 3.36
N LEU A 91 4.22 -12.08 3.04
CA LEU A 91 3.90 -12.93 1.89
C LEU A 91 4.31 -12.29 0.58
N LEU A 92 4.10 -10.98 0.42
CA LEU A 92 4.49 -10.19 -0.74
C LEU A 92 6.02 -10.18 -0.91
N CYS A 93 6.77 -9.91 0.15
CA CYS A 93 8.23 -9.98 0.12
C CYS A 93 8.71 -11.39 -0.28
N SER A 94 8.10 -12.43 0.29
CA SER A 94 8.44 -13.82 -0.02
C SER A 94 8.12 -14.16 -1.47
N TYR A 95 6.96 -13.73 -1.97
CA TYR A 95 6.54 -13.89 -3.35
C TYR A 95 7.53 -13.22 -4.33
N VAL A 96 7.93 -11.98 -4.05
CA VAL A 96 8.89 -11.23 -4.88
C VAL A 96 10.22 -11.96 -4.96
N VAL A 97 10.77 -12.39 -3.82
CA VAL A 97 12.05 -13.11 -3.78
C VAL A 97 11.96 -14.43 -4.54
N LEU A 98 11.00 -15.28 -4.18
CA LEU A 98 10.87 -16.62 -4.75
C LEU A 98 10.58 -16.56 -6.25
N SER A 99 9.64 -15.70 -6.67
CA SER A 99 9.23 -15.60 -8.07
C SER A 99 10.31 -14.97 -8.94
N SER A 100 11.06 -13.98 -8.44
CA SER A 100 12.17 -13.39 -9.18
C SER A 100 13.34 -14.35 -9.33
N VAL A 101 13.71 -15.07 -8.27
CA VAL A 101 14.77 -16.10 -8.34
C VAL A 101 14.37 -17.23 -9.28
N ALA A 102 13.14 -17.74 -9.15
CA ALA A 102 12.63 -18.78 -10.04
C ALA A 102 12.52 -18.31 -11.48
N GLY A 103 12.04 -17.09 -11.72
CA GLY A 103 11.94 -16.49 -13.04
C GLY A 103 13.29 -16.36 -13.75
N LEU A 104 14.32 -15.91 -13.01
CA LEU A 104 15.70 -15.85 -13.50
C LEU A 104 16.27 -17.24 -13.78
N ALA A 105 16.11 -18.19 -12.85
CA ALA A 105 16.65 -19.55 -13.00
C ALA A 105 15.99 -20.32 -14.15
N LEU A 106 14.67 -20.18 -14.30
CA LEU A 106 13.88 -20.86 -15.32
C LEU A 106 13.79 -20.08 -16.65
N LYS A 107 14.43 -18.90 -16.73
CA LYS A 107 14.39 -18.00 -17.90
C LYS A 107 12.97 -17.72 -18.38
N ILE A 108 12.07 -17.47 -17.44
CA ILE A 108 10.70 -17.04 -17.75
C ILE A 108 10.80 -15.61 -18.30
N ILE A 109 10.13 -15.35 -19.42
CA ILE A 109 10.14 -14.04 -20.07
C ILE A 109 8.78 -13.38 -19.80
N PRO A 110 8.73 -12.31 -18.98
CA PRO A 110 7.53 -11.49 -18.85
C PRO A 110 7.17 -10.86 -20.19
N THR A 111 5.88 -10.72 -20.48
CA THR A 111 5.40 -10.03 -21.68
C THR A 111 5.00 -8.59 -21.37
N ALA A 112 5.08 -7.72 -22.37
CA ALA A 112 4.67 -6.32 -22.18
C ALA A 112 3.15 -6.22 -21.89
N SER A 113 2.79 -5.36 -20.95
CA SER A 113 1.39 -5.12 -20.57
C SER A 113 1.05 -3.63 -20.67
N ILE A 114 0.31 -3.24 -21.70
CA ILE A 114 -0.16 -1.87 -21.89
C ILE A 114 -1.00 -1.41 -20.68
N PRO A 115 -1.98 -2.20 -20.16
CA PRO A 115 -2.71 -1.83 -18.96
C PRO A 115 -1.81 -1.64 -17.74
N GLY A 116 -0.79 -2.50 -17.57
CA GLY A 116 0.18 -2.41 -16.48
C GLY A 116 1.04 -1.13 -16.53
N ILE A 117 1.51 -0.76 -17.73
CA ILE A 117 2.25 0.48 -17.96
C ILE A 117 1.34 1.68 -17.69
N ALA A 118 0.11 1.67 -18.19
CA ALA A 118 -0.83 2.77 -18.02
C ALA A 118 -1.16 3.01 -16.54
N VAL A 119 -1.50 1.96 -15.78
CA VAL A 119 -1.83 2.11 -14.36
C VAL A 119 -0.63 2.59 -13.54
N SER A 120 0.58 2.06 -13.81
CA SER A 120 1.81 2.49 -13.13
C SER A 120 2.15 3.94 -13.44
N ALA A 121 1.97 4.37 -14.70
CA ALA A 121 2.20 5.75 -15.12
C ALA A 121 1.22 6.73 -14.45
N ILE A 122 -0.05 6.36 -14.34
CA ILE A 122 -1.03 7.17 -13.63
C ILE A 122 -0.67 7.24 -12.14
N ALA A 123 -0.32 6.11 -11.51
CA ALA A 123 0.06 6.05 -10.09
C ALA A 123 1.26 6.95 -9.75
N VAL A 124 2.30 6.97 -10.60
CA VAL A 124 3.47 7.87 -10.46
C VAL A 124 3.08 9.35 -10.34
N VAL A 125 1.97 9.76 -10.97
CA VAL A 125 1.48 11.15 -10.91
C VAL A 125 0.40 11.32 -9.84
N ALA A 126 -0.53 10.38 -9.74
CA ALA A 126 -1.67 10.44 -8.84
C ALA A 126 -1.24 10.37 -7.37
N MET A 127 -0.35 9.44 -7.00
CA MET A 127 0.06 9.26 -5.60
C MET A 127 0.72 10.50 -5.01
N PRO A 128 1.71 11.15 -5.67
CA PRO A 128 2.28 12.37 -5.11
C PRO A 128 1.27 13.51 -4.98
N LEU A 129 0.22 13.57 -5.82
CA LEU A 129 -0.84 14.56 -5.69
C LEU A 129 -1.75 14.25 -4.50
N LEU A 130 -2.13 12.98 -4.33
CA LEU A 130 -2.91 12.50 -3.19
C LEU A 130 -2.14 12.72 -1.88
N ALA A 131 -0.87 12.31 -1.80
CA ALA A 131 -0.01 12.53 -0.64
C ALA A 131 0.06 14.02 -0.24
N ARG A 132 0.26 14.93 -1.22
CA ARG A 132 0.25 16.39 -0.94
C ARG A 132 -1.10 16.89 -0.43
N ALA A 133 -2.21 16.37 -0.94
CA ALA A 133 -3.53 16.71 -0.45
C ALA A 133 -3.74 16.20 0.99
N LYS A 134 -3.35 14.94 1.27
CA LYS A 134 -3.43 14.31 2.59
C LYS A 134 -2.56 15.03 3.62
N ILE A 135 -1.33 15.43 3.27
CA ILE A 135 -0.44 16.24 4.12
C ILE A 135 -1.10 17.57 4.52
N ARG A 136 -1.75 18.27 3.58
CA ARG A 136 -2.44 19.53 3.89
C ARG A 136 -3.58 19.34 4.87
N VAL A 137 -4.33 18.25 4.76
CA VAL A 137 -5.39 17.90 5.72
C VAL A 137 -4.77 17.54 7.07
N ASN A 138 -3.70 16.75 7.07
CA ASN A 138 -3.07 16.28 8.30
C ASN A 138 -2.42 17.40 9.12
N ARG A 139 -1.97 18.49 8.49
CA ARG A 139 -1.49 19.68 9.20
C ARG A 139 -2.55 20.34 10.10
N VAL A 140 -3.84 20.12 9.80
CA VAL A 140 -4.95 20.65 10.60
C VAL A 140 -5.44 19.60 11.61
N LEU A 141 -5.49 18.33 11.21
CA LEU A 141 -6.02 17.26 12.06
C LEU A 141 -5.00 16.69 13.07
N ASP A 142 -3.71 16.80 12.75
CA ASP A 142 -2.58 16.18 13.46
C ASP A 142 -2.84 14.73 13.84
N SER A 143 -3.28 13.93 12.86
CA SER A 143 -3.71 12.55 13.05
C SER A 143 -2.57 11.57 12.77
N PRO A 144 -2.21 10.69 13.72
CA PRO A 144 -1.21 9.66 13.51
C PRO A 144 -1.55 8.71 12.36
N SER A 145 -2.80 8.23 12.28
CA SER A 145 -3.23 7.31 11.21
C SER A 145 -3.20 7.95 9.83
N LEU A 146 -3.55 9.24 9.72
CA LEU A 146 -3.45 9.97 8.44
C LEU A 146 -1.99 10.23 8.05
N ARG A 147 -1.07 10.32 9.02
CA ARG A 147 0.38 10.41 8.74
C ARG A 147 0.94 9.09 8.23
N ALA A 148 0.51 7.96 8.81
CA ALA A 148 0.89 6.63 8.34
C ALA A 148 0.40 6.40 6.90
N ASP A 149 -0.87 6.70 6.64
CA ASP A 149 -1.46 6.63 5.30
C ASP A 149 -0.78 7.55 4.26
N VAL A 150 -0.33 8.76 4.66
CA VAL A 150 0.53 9.59 3.80
C VAL A 150 1.84 8.88 3.45
N ALA A 151 2.44 8.16 4.40
CA ALA A 151 3.69 7.44 4.16
C ALA A 151 3.48 6.27 3.19
N GLU A 152 2.41 5.49 3.36
CA GLU A 152 2.02 4.42 2.42
C GLU A 152 1.80 4.98 1.01
N THR A 153 1.01 6.05 0.85
CA THR A 153 0.80 6.68 -0.46
C THR A 153 2.13 7.17 -1.09
N VAL A 154 3.10 7.60 -0.28
CA VAL A 154 4.44 7.98 -0.79
C VAL A 154 5.25 6.75 -1.19
N SER A 155 5.24 5.67 -0.39
CA SER A 155 5.86 4.39 -0.74
C SER A 155 5.31 3.84 -2.05
N CYS A 156 3.98 3.85 -2.21
CA CYS A 156 3.29 3.44 -3.42
C CYS A 156 3.72 4.26 -4.65
N ALA A 157 3.96 5.58 -4.49
CA ALA A 157 4.52 6.40 -5.57
C ALA A 157 5.92 5.90 -6.02
N PHE A 158 6.79 5.53 -5.09
CA PHE A 158 8.11 4.98 -5.40
C PHE A 158 8.05 3.58 -6.00
N LEU A 159 7.15 2.74 -5.51
CA LEU A 159 6.89 1.41 -6.06
C LEU A 159 6.33 1.50 -7.49
N ALA A 160 5.39 2.41 -7.74
CA ALA A 160 4.87 2.72 -9.06
C ALA A 160 5.97 3.22 -10.00
N ALA A 161 6.85 4.12 -9.52
CA ALA A 161 7.96 4.64 -10.31
C ALA A 161 8.98 3.54 -10.66
N THR A 162 9.32 2.69 -9.69
CA THR A 162 10.22 1.54 -9.89
C THR A 162 9.60 0.53 -10.85
N THR A 163 8.31 0.27 -10.71
CA THR A 163 7.53 -0.60 -11.60
C THR A 163 7.54 -0.06 -13.03
N LEU A 164 7.16 1.20 -13.23
CA LEU A 164 7.14 1.82 -14.54
C LEU A 164 8.53 1.85 -15.18
N ALA A 165 9.57 2.20 -14.41
CA ALA A 165 10.95 2.20 -14.89
C ALA A 165 11.40 0.79 -15.31
N GLY A 166 11.12 -0.22 -14.48
CA GLY A 166 11.43 -1.62 -14.80
C GLY A 166 10.75 -2.10 -16.08
N LEU A 167 9.45 -1.84 -16.23
CA LEU A 167 8.69 -2.17 -17.43
C LEU A 167 9.22 -1.43 -18.67
N ALA A 168 9.47 -0.12 -18.56
CA ALA A 168 9.94 0.70 -19.67
C ALA A 168 11.34 0.28 -20.14
N VAL A 169 12.27 0.04 -19.21
CA VAL A 169 13.63 -0.41 -19.55
C VAL A 169 13.59 -1.80 -20.16
N ALA A 170 12.82 -2.74 -19.60
CA ALA A 170 12.67 -4.08 -20.18
C ALA A 170 12.08 -4.01 -21.60
N MET A 171 11.08 -3.16 -21.83
CA MET A 171 10.45 -2.98 -23.13
C MET A 171 11.39 -2.37 -24.18
N VAL A 172 12.18 -1.35 -23.81
CA VAL A 172 13.10 -0.67 -24.75
C VAL A 172 14.33 -1.51 -25.06
N THR A 173 14.89 -2.20 -24.06
CA THR A 173 16.12 -2.99 -24.23
C THR A 173 15.87 -4.42 -24.72
N GLY A 174 14.65 -4.94 -24.52
CA GLY A 174 14.33 -6.35 -24.72
C GLY A 174 14.94 -7.28 -23.67
N TRP A 175 15.55 -6.73 -22.61
CA TRP A 175 16.18 -7.53 -21.56
C TRP A 175 15.15 -8.04 -20.56
N TRP A 176 14.74 -9.29 -20.74
CA TRP A 176 13.75 -9.98 -19.92
C TRP A 176 14.09 -10.02 -18.41
N TRP A 177 15.38 -9.99 -18.04
CA TRP A 177 15.81 -10.09 -16.65
C TRP A 177 15.65 -8.78 -15.85
N ILE A 178 15.46 -7.65 -16.53
CA ILE A 178 15.32 -6.33 -15.89
C ILE A 178 14.11 -6.28 -14.98
N GLU A 179 12.98 -6.87 -15.38
CA GLU A 179 11.78 -6.90 -14.55
C GLU A 179 12.00 -7.63 -13.23
N TYR A 180 12.78 -8.73 -13.21
CA TYR A 180 13.10 -9.45 -11.98
C TYR A 180 14.03 -8.66 -11.06
N VAL A 181 15.02 -7.97 -11.63
CA VAL A 181 15.91 -7.10 -10.84
C VAL A 181 15.14 -5.90 -10.28
N ALA A 182 14.26 -5.29 -11.06
CA ALA A 182 13.38 -4.23 -10.59
C ALA A 182 12.41 -4.73 -9.52
N ALA A 183 11.87 -5.95 -9.65
CA ALA A 183 11.00 -6.54 -8.64
C ALA A 183 11.74 -6.75 -7.32
N LEU A 184 12.99 -7.24 -7.38
CA LEU A 184 13.85 -7.33 -6.19
C LEU A 184 14.17 -5.95 -5.61
N ALA A 185 14.31 -4.91 -6.43
CA ALA A 185 14.52 -3.55 -5.94
C ALA A 185 13.32 -3.02 -5.14
N LEU A 186 12.08 -3.47 -5.42
CA LEU A 186 10.91 -3.12 -4.59
C LEU A 186 11.08 -3.50 -3.11
N LEU A 187 11.88 -4.54 -2.82
CA LEU A 187 12.14 -4.97 -1.45
C LEU A 187 12.84 -3.90 -0.59
N ILE A 188 13.50 -2.92 -1.20
CA ILE A 188 14.08 -1.78 -0.48
C ILE A 188 13.00 -1.02 0.31
N TRP A 189 11.78 -0.94 -0.22
CA TRP A 189 10.64 -0.29 0.43
C TRP A 189 9.75 -1.28 1.18
N LEU A 190 9.46 -2.45 0.58
CA LEU A 190 8.56 -3.45 1.18
C LEU A 190 9.09 -4.08 2.47
N VAL A 191 10.42 -4.30 2.58
CA VAL A 191 10.99 -4.96 3.76
C VAL A 191 10.93 -4.08 5.01
N PRO A 192 11.32 -2.78 4.97
CA PRO A 192 11.06 -1.86 6.07
C PRO A 192 9.61 -1.85 6.52
N GLU A 193 8.68 -1.73 5.56
CA GLU A 193 7.23 -1.67 5.83
C GLU A 193 6.72 -2.96 6.48
N ALA A 194 7.17 -4.12 6.00
CA ALA A 194 6.86 -5.42 6.61
C ALA A 194 7.36 -5.52 8.06
N ARG A 195 8.54 -4.97 8.35
CA ARG A 195 9.13 -4.97 9.70
C ARG A 195 8.36 -4.06 10.63
N GLU A 196 8.00 -2.86 10.19
CA GLU A 196 7.20 -1.89 10.95
C GLU A 196 5.83 -2.49 11.29
N ALA A 197 5.12 -3.02 10.29
CA ALA A 197 3.82 -3.68 10.50
C ALA A 197 3.91 -4.87 11.47
N LEU A 198 5.00 -5.65 11.41
CA LEU A 198 5.21 -6.76 12.35
C LEU A 198 5.50 -6.28 13.78
N GLN A 199 6.24 -5.19 13.94
CA GLN A 199 6.50 -4.57 15.24
C GLN A 199 5.21 -4.05 15.87
N GLU A 200 4.39 -3.34 15.09
CA GLU A 200 3.07 -2.86 15.54
C GLU A 200 2.16 -4.03 15.96
N ARG A 201 2.13 -5.10 15.15
CA ARG A 201 1.39 -6.32 15.49
C ARG A 201 1.84 -6.92 16.83
N ARG A 202 3.14 -6.96 17.10
CA ARG A 202 3.69 -7.48 18.37
C ARG A 202 3.30 -6.60 19.56
N HIS A 203 3.36 -5.28 19.39
CA HIS A 203 2.97 -4.32 20.43
C HIS A 203 1.47 -4.44 20.77
N ASN A 204 0.63 -4.56 19.75
CA ASN A 204 -0.82 -4.74 19.91
C ASN A 204 -1.17 -6.10 20.57
N GLY A 205 -0.43 -7.17 20.21
CA GLY A 205 -0.60 -8.49 20.83
C GLY A 205 -0.20 -8.50 22.32
N ALA A 206 0.91 -7.84 22.68
CA ALA A 206 1.35 -7.73 24.07
C ALA A 206 0.35 -6.93 24.92
N SER A 207 -0.20 -5.83 24.38
CA SER A 207 -1.18 -4.98 25.07
C SER A 207 -2.55 -5.67 25.29
N GLN A 208 -2.95 -6.59 24.40
CA GLN A 208 -4.16 -7.41 24.61
C GLN A 208 -3.96 -8.53 25.62
N GLY A 209 -2.78 -9.16 25.66
CA GLY A 209 -2.46 -10.20 26.64
C GLY A 209 -2.38 -9.70 28.08
N ASP A 210 -1.98 -8.44 28.28
CA ASP A 210 -1.92 -7.83 29.61
C ASP A 210 -3.31 -7.43 30.15
N LYS A 211 -4.23 -6.99 29.27
CA LYS A 211 -5.63 -6.73 29.65
C LYS A 211 -6.39 -8.00 30.03
N GLY A 212 -6.21 -9.08 29.29
CA GLY A 212 -6.87 -10.36 29.59
C GLY A 212 -6.42 -11.00 30.91
N ARG A 213 -5.29 -10.58 31.47
CA ARG A 213 -4.73 -11.13 32.73
C ARG A 213 -5.05 -10.29 33.98
N ASN A 214 -5.54 -9.06 33.80
CA ASN A 214 -5.99 -8.18 34.89
C ASN A 214 -7.51 -8.26 35.13
N ASP A 215 -8.24 -8.98 34.28
CA ASP A 215 -9.68 -9.20 34.35
C ASP A 215 -10.05 -10.61 34.88
N GLU A 216 -9.06 -11.42 35.30
CA GLU A 216 -9.19 -12.73 35.99
C GLU A 216 -8.80 -12.62 37.47
#